data_AF-A0A819CFS3-F1
#
_entry.id   AF-A0A819CFS3-F1
#
_cell.length_a   1.000
_cell.length_b   1.000
_cell.length_c   1.000
_cell.angle_alpha   90.00
_cell.angle_beta   90.00
_cell.angle_gamma   90.00
#
_symmetry.space_group_name_H-M   'P 1'
#
loop_
_entity.id
_entity.type
_entity.pdbx_description
1 polymer ?
#
loop_
_entity_poly.entity_id
_entity_poly.type
_entity_poly.pdbx_seq_one_letter_code
_entity_poly.pdbx_strand_id
1 'polypeptide(L)'
;MNNSNNLTTTATTVSQLLHGLEHDESVSSASAAVDDVSSIMRNPWDPFHCADWDMQQPSATCIARIKRDIWSVFKDPPPGMFIAPDADNITKIHALIVGPFDTPYEGGFFYFLIRCPPDYPIRAPRCRLMTTGNNTVRFNPNLYRNGKVCLSILGTWSGPSWSPAQCISSLLISIQSLMSEKPYHNEPGFEHERTSGDSKTYNEIIKHETLRVAVCEMLENESSCPKQLREVMIKQFFDFYDYYTEVCIENSSKDGQKMTDPFGDRRGQFEYGNILKRLKKLKTEFESLQNLHNNNASSSRSSTSSISKHQQIDARTREIMNDAAAIDPNPTLTDASNLDDIFDHEDDDPDSSMDDDDDDEDILNNEQEITVPVDESTIQTTKQSKEETAI
;
A
#
# COMPACT_ATOMS: atom_id res chain seq x y z
N MET A 1 -42.79 47.03 37.65
CA MET A 1 -44.11 47.29 37.01
C MET A 1 -43.85 47.70 35.58
N ASN A 2 -44.59 47.10 34.63
CA ASN A 2 -45.03 47.57 33.29
C ASN A 2 -44.10 48.40 32.35
N ASN A 3 -44.19 48.27 31.00
CA ASN A 3 -44.63 47.15 30.16
C ASN A 3 -44.20 47.34 28.68
N SER A 4 -43.65 46.28 28.07
CA SER A 4 -43.75 45.75 26.68
C SER A 4 -43.94 46.60 25.40
N ASN A 5 -43.35 46.04 24.32
CA ASN A 5 -43.31 46.47 22.91
C ASN A 5 -44.64 46.31 22.13
N ASN A 6 -44.71 46.81 20.88
CA ASN A 6 -44.93 45.96 19.67
C ASN A 6 -45.00 46.75 18.32
N LEU A 7 -44.58 46.09 17.22
CA LEU A 7 -44.96 46.38 15.81
C LEU A 7 -44.31 45.38 14.82
N THR A 8 -45.06 44.51 14.10
CA THR A 8 -44.52 43.68 12.98
C THR A 8 -45.60 42.99 12.08
N THR A 9 -45.32 42.90 10.76
CA THR A 9 -45.90 42.00 9.70
C THR A 9 -47.42 42.13 9.39
N THR A 10 -48.12 41.51 8.41
CA THR A 10 -48.01 40.43 7.37
C THR A 10 -49.21 40.62 6.36
N ALA A 11 -49.41 40.02 5.16
CA ALA A 11 -48.65 39.36 4.08
C ALA A 11 -49.65 38.86 2.95
N THR A 12 -49.17 38.17 1.88
CA THR A 12 -49.89 37.26 0.91
C THR A 12 -50.19 37.77 -0.53
N THR A 13 -49.83 36.96 -1.55
CA THR A 13 -50.35 36.94 -2.94
C THR A 13 -50.33 35.49 -3.49
N VAL A 14 -51.19 35.13 -4.47
CA VAL A 14 -51.38 33.76 -5.00
C VAL A 14 -51.25 33.71 -6.55
N SER A 15 -50.97 32.53 -7.12
CA SER A 15 -50.68 32.25 -8.55
C SER A 15 -51.87 31.65 -9.33
N GLN A 16 -51.95 31.82 -10.66
CA GLN A 16 -52.68 30.91 -11.58
C GLN A 16 -52.38 31.10 -13.10
N LEU A 17 -52.11 29.98 -13.81
CA LEU A 17 -52.40 29.66 -15.24
C LEU A 17 -51.78 30.50 -16.40
N LEU A 18 -51.80 30.04 -17.68
CA LEU A 18 -51.19 28.87 -18.35
C LEU A 18 -51.29 29.03 -19.91
N HIS A 19 -50.54 28.23 -20.69
CA HIS A 19 -50.27 28.28 -22.16
C HIS A 19 -49.18 29.30 -22.61
N GLY A 20 -48.24 28.94 -23.50
CA GLY A 20 -47.94 27.64 -24.13
C GLY A 20 -46.86 27.76 -25.22
N LEU A 21 -46.34 26.61 -25.71
CA LEU A 21 -45.16 26.48 -26.60
C LEU A 21 -43.82 26.82 -25.90
N GLU A 22 -42.70 26.14 -26.13
CA GLU A 22 -42.40 24.98 -26.99
C GLU A 22 -41.35 24.06 -26.31
N HIS A 23 -41.26 22.78 -26.70
CA HIS A 23 -40.33 21.81 -26.10
C HIS A 23 -39.03 21.74 -26.93
N ASP A 24 -37.89 22.01 -26.31
CA ASP A 24 -36.56 21.81 -26.92
C ASP A 24 -35.87 20.59 -26.31
N GLU A 25 -35.79 19.49 -27.07
CA GLU A 25 -35.21 18.23 -26.60
C GLU A 25 -33.66 18.23 -26.55
N SER A 26 -33.00 19.28 -27.05
CA SER A 26 -31.53 19.35 -27.12
C SER A 26 -30.82 19.38 -25.76
N VAL A 27 -31.51 19.82 -24.70
CA VAL A 27 -30.91 20.01 -23.36
C VAL A 27 -30.72 18.68 -22.60
N SER A 28 -31.56 17.66 -22.87
CA SER A 28 -31.55 16.43 -22.07
C SER A 28 -30.35 15.52 -22.36
N SER A 29 -29.89 15.48 -23.61
CA SER A 29 -28.70 14.71 -23.99
C SER A 29 -27.41 15.36 -23.47
N ALA A 30 -27.35 16.69 -23.49
CA ALA A 30 -26.26 17.44 -22.89
C ALA A 30 -26.14 17.15 -21.38
N SER A 31 -27.23 17.26 -20.61
CA SER A 31 -27.21 17.01 -19.17
C SER A 31 -26.68 15.60 -18.84
N ALA A 32 -27.18 14.57 -19.53
CA ALA A 32 -26.73 13.19 -19.33
C ALA A 32 -25.23 13.01 -19.64
N ALA A 33 -24.71 13.69 -20.67
CA ALA A 33 -23.29 13.66 -20.99
C ALA A 33 -22.42 14.39 -19.94
N VAL A 34 -22.89 15.49 -19.35
CA VAL A 34 -22.14 16.15 -18.25
C VAL A 34 -22.13 15.29 -16.99
N ASP A 35 -23.26 14.66 -16.65
CA ASP A 35 -23.34 13.73 -15.51
C ASP A 35 -22.42 12.51 -15.71
N ASP A 36 -22.34 11.93 -16.91
CA ASP A 36 -21.48 10.78 -17.22
C ASP A 36 -19.98 11.16 -17.23
N VAL A 37 -19.61 12.30 -17.83
CA VAL A 37 -18.23 12.83 -17.76
C VAL A 37 -17.82 13.14 -16.31
N SER A 38 -18.75 13.63 -15.48
CA SER A 38 -18.51 13.80 -14.04
C SER A 38 -18.36 12.47 -13.28
N SER A 39 -18.91 11.37 -13.82
CA SER A 39 -18.75 10.02 -13.29
C SER A 39 -17.37 9.46 -13.61
N ILE A 40 -16.94 9.60 -14.87
CA ILE A 40 -15.61 9.23 -15.37
C ILE A 40 -14.49 9.89 -14.55
N MET A 41 -14.65 11.17 -14.20
CA MET A 41 -13.66 11.94 -13.42
C MET A 41 -13.61 11.63 -11.92
N ARG A 42 -14.54 10.83 -11.36
CA ARG A 42 -14.70 10.75 -9.88
C ARG A 42 -13.62 9.96 -9.15
N ASN A 43 -12.94 8.99 -9.78
CA ASN A 43 -11.85 8.21 -9.14
C ASN A 43 -10.72 7.80 -10.11
N PRO A 44 -9.90 8.75 -10.62
CA PRO A 44 -8.81 8.47 -11.59
C PRO A 44 -7.64 7.64 -11.04
N TRP A 45 -7.70 7.24 -9.76
CA TRP A 45 -6.73 6.38 -9.08
C TRP A 45 -7.20 4.91 -9.02
N ASP A 46 -8.46 4.62 -9.33
CA ASP A 46 -9.07 3.29 -9.14
C ASP A 46 -8.89 2.39 -10.38
N PRO A 47 -8.33 1.17 -10.25
CA PRO A 47 -8.16 0.20 -11.35
C PRO A 47 -9.49 -0.36 -11.91
N PHE A 48 -10.61 -0.21 -11.21
CA PHE A 48 -11.95 -0.57 -11.72
C PHE A 48 -12.58 0.51 -12.61
N HIS A 49 -12.07 1.75 -12.60
CA HIS A 49 -12.72 2.91 -13.21
C HIS A 49 -11.79 3.61 -14.24
N CYS A 50 -11.28 2.84 -15.22
CA CYS A 50 -10.27 3.29 -16.17
C CYS A 50 -10.85 3.82 -17.49
N ALA A 51 -12.00 4.50 -17.49
CA ALA A 51 -12.70 4.89 -18.72
C ALA A 51 -11.86 5.78 -19.68
N ASP A 52 -10.84 6.45 -19.17
CA ASP A 52 -9.81 7.17 -19.92
C ASP A 52 -8.86 6.28 -20.76
N TRP A 53 -8.79 4.97 -20.46
CA TRP A 53 -8.01 4.00 -21.23
C TRP A 53 -8.63 2.60 -21.41
N ASP A 54 -9.85 2.32 -20.93
CA ASP A 54 -10.51 1.02 -21.03
C ASP A 54 -10.76 0.57 -22.49
N MET A 55 -10.87 1.54 -23.41
CA MET A 55 -11.02 1.31 -24.86
C MET A 55 -9.69 1.13 -25.61
N GLN A 56 -8.55 1.31 -24.94
CA GLN A 56 -7.22 1.29 -25.56
C GLN A 56 -6.55 -0.09 -25.37
N GLN A 57 -5.93 -0.61 -26.43
CA GLN A 57 -5.18 -1.87 -26.38
C GLN A 57 -3.72 -1.62 -25.98
N PRO A 58 -3.15 -2.39 -25.02
CA PRO A 58 -1.73 -2.29 -24.68
C PRO A 58 -0.81 -2.63 -25.85
N SER A 59 0.31 -1.92 -25.97
CA SER A 59 1.32 -2.22 -26.99
C SER A 59 2.07 -3.52 -26.67
N ALA A 60 2.66 -4.16 -27.69
CA ALA A 60 3.51 -5.34 -27.49
C ALA A 60 4.65 -5.08 -26.50
N THR A 61 5.27 -3.88 -26.56
CA THR A 61 6.31 -3.42 -25.64
C THR A 61 5.80 -3.28 -24.19
N CYS A 62 4.57 -2.79 -24.02
CA CYS A 62 3.91 -2.71 -22.71
C CYS A 62 3.67 -4.12 -22.13
N ILE A 63 3.07 -5.03 -22.90
CA ILE A 63 2.87 -6.43 -22.49
C ILE A 63 4.20 -7.12 -22.15
N ALA A 64 5.24 -6.89 -22.95
CA ALA A 64 6.59 -7.42 -22.70
C ALA A 64 7.18 -6.88 -21.39
N ARG A 65 7.01 -5.57 -21.09
CA ARG A 65 7.43 -4.99 -19.80
C ARG A 65 6.64 -5.58 -18.63
N ILE A 66 5.32 -5.72 -18.75
CA ILE A 66 4.47 -6.31 -17.70
C ILE A 66 4.88 -7.76 -17.42
N LYS A 67 5.09 -8.59 -18.45
CA LYS A 67 5.63 -9.96 -18.30
C LYS A 67 6.98 -9.97 -17.58
N ARG A 68 7.90 -9.05 -17.94
CA ARG A 68 9.22 -8.93 -17.29
C ARG A 68 9.10 -8.57 -15.80
N ASP A 69 8.26 -7.61 -15.44
CA ASP A 69 8.07 -7.20 -14.05
C ASP A 69 7.41 -8.30 -13.19
N ILE A 70 6.42 -9.01 -13.74
CA ILE A 70 5.83 -10.22 -13.12
C ILE A 70 6.91 -11.28 -12.90
N TRP A 71 7.73 -11.56 -13.91
CA TRP A 71 8.77 -12.58 -13.84
C TRP A 71 9.86 -12.24 -12.81
N SER A 72 10.26 -10.97 -12.71
CA SER A 72 11.19 -10.50 -11.67
C SER A 72 10.65 -10.78 -10.26
N VAL A 73 9.37 -10.50 -9.99
CA VAL A 73 8.73 -10.80 -8.69
C VAL A 73 8.59 -12.31 -8.44
N PHE A 74 8.42 -13.15 -9.47
CA PHE A 74 8.42 -14.61 -9.30
C PHE A 74 9.83 -15.21 -9.13
N LYS A 75 10.87 -14.57 -9.69
CA LYS A 75 12.26 -15.01 -9.58
C LYS A 75 12.90 -14.61 -8.26
N ASP A 76 12.61 -13.40 -7.79
CA ASP A 76 13.14 -12.81 -6.57
C ASP A 76 11.99 -12.12 -5.80
N PRO A 77 11.12 -12.89 -5.13
CA PRO A 77 9.94 -12.38 -4.44
C PRO A 77 10.34 -11.58 -3.19
N PRO A 78 9.96 -10.27 -3.09
CA PRO A 78 10.25 -9.50 -1.89
C PRO A 78 9.60 -10.10 -0.63
N PRO A 79 10.23 -10.01 0.56
CA PRO A 79 9.73 -10.65 1.78
C PRO A 79 8.27 -10.30 2.12
N GLY A 80 7.45 -11.35 2.25
CA GLY A 80 6.02 -11.22 2.57
C GLY A 80 5.13 -10.79 1.40
N MET A 81 5.66 -10.65 0.17
CA MET A 81 4.91 -10.20 -1.00
C MET A 81 4.68 -11.34 -2.01
N PHE A 82 3.46 -11.46 -2.50
CA PHE A 82 3.04 -12.50 -3.44
C PHE A 82 2.15 -11.91 -4.53
N ILE A 83 2.23 -12.41 -5.76
CA ILE A 83 1.37 -11.95 -6.87
C ILE A 83 0.68 -13.11 -7.59
N ALA A 84 -0.48 -12.81 -8.16
CA ALA A 84 -1.19 -13.63 -9.12
C ALA A 84 -1.68 -12.71 -10.26
N PRO A 85 -1.12 -12.80 -11.48
CA PRO A 85 -1.68 -12.14 -12.66
C PRO A 85 -3.13 -12.59 -12.91
N ASP A 86 -3.99 -11.66 -13.36
CA ASP A 86 -5.34 -11.99 -13.84
C ASP A 86 -5.23 -12.90 -15.09
N ALA A 87 -6.08 -13.94 -15.15
CA ALA A 87 -5.99 -14.99 -16.15
C ALA A 87 -6.42 -14.55 -17.57
N ASP A 88 -7.30 -13.54 -17.63
CA ASP A 88 -7.95 -13.04 -18.85
C ASP A 88 -7.33 -11.71 -19.31
N ASN A 89 -6.80 -10.90 -18.38
CA ASN A 89 -6.18 -9.61 -18.69
C ASN A 89 -4.89 -9.37 -17.88
N ILE A 90 -3.75 -9.70 -18.49
CA ILE A 90 -2.41 -9.58 -17.87
C ILE A 90 -2.03 -8.15 -17.41
N THR A 91 -2.75 -7.09 -17.81
CA THR A 91 -2.54 -5.75 -17.24
C THR A 91 -3.04 -5.62 -15.81
N LYS A 92 -3.96 -6.50 -15.38
CA LYS A 92 -4.43 -6.61 -14.00
C LYS A 92 -3.60 -7.65 -13.25
N ILE A 93 -3.18 -7.29 -12.04
CA ILE A 93 -2.34 -8.13 -11.19
C ILE A 93 -2.88 -8.04 -9.77
N HIS A 94 -3.20 -9.20 -9.20
CA HIS A 94 -3.57 -9.33 -7.81
C HIS A 94 -2.29 -9.46 -6.99
N ALA A 95 -2.16 -8.68 -5.93
CA ALA A 95 -1.01 -8.73 -5.04
C ALA A 95 -1.45 -8.91 -3.59
N LEU A 96 -0.71 -9.73 -2.84
CA LEU A 96 -0.86 -9.93 -1.41
C LEU A 96 0.41 -9.45 -0.72
N ILE A 97 0.26 -8.55 0.25
CA ILE A 97 1.32 -8.17 1.18
C ILE A 97 0.92 -8.71 2.55
N VAL A 98 1.77 -9.54 3.13
CA VAL A 98 1.70 -9.90 4.56
C VAL A 98 2.26 -8.73 5.36
N GLY A 99 1.51 -8.24 6.34
CA GLY A 99 1.94 -7.08 7.14
C GLY A 99 3.19 -7.38 7.98
N PRO A 100 4.16 -6.45 8.10
CA PRO A 100 5.47 -6.73 8.69
C PRO A 100 5.44 -7.06 10.18
N PHE A 101 6.41 -7.85 10.64
CA PHE A 101 6.69 -8.13 12.05
C PHE A 101 6.88 -6.85 12.88
N ASP A 102 6.55 -6.89 14.17
CA ASP A 102 6.63 -5.79 15.14
C ASP A 102 5.72 -4.57 14.85
N THR A 103 4.92 -4.59 13.78
CA THR A 103 3.98 -3.52 13.41
C THR A 103 2.54 -3.82 13.83
N PRO A 104 1.62 -2.84 13.89
CA PRO A 104 0.19 -3.12 14.05
C PRO A 104 -0.46 -3.80 12.82
N TYR A 105 0.31 -4.08 11.76
CA TYR A 105 -0.12 -4.83 10.57
C TYR A 105 0.28 -6.31 10.59
N GLU A 106 1.11 -6.71 11.55
CA GLU A 106 1.80 -8.01 11.62
C GLU A 106 0.91 -9.22 11.30
N GLY A 107 1.33 -10.01 10.31
CA GLY A 107 0.64 -11.22 9.88
C GLY A 107 -0.70 -11.00 9.17
N GLY A 108 -1.15 -9.75 8.95
CA GLY A 108 -2.39 -9.44 8.22
C GLY A 108 -2.25 -9.62 6.71
N PHE A 109 -3.32 -10.08 6.03
CA PHE A 109 -3.35 -10.31 4.60
C PHE A 109 -3.93 -9.11 3.83
N PHE A 110 -3.06 -8.21 3.42
CA PHE A 110 -3.42 -7.02 2.66
C PHE A 110 -3.41 -7.33 1.17
N TYR A 111 -4.60 -7.59 0.62
CA TYR A 111 -4.82 -7.86 -0.80
C TYR A 111 -5.06 -6.55 -1.55
N PHE A 112 -4.34 -6.36 -2.66
CA PHE A 112 -4.42 -5.23 -3.57
C PHE A 112 -4.74 -5.69 -4.99
N LEU A 113 -5.52 -4.88 -5.71
CA LEU A 113 -5.62 -4.96 -7.16
C LEU A 113 -4.76 -3.86 -7.79
N ILE A 114 -3.83 -4.26 -8.65
CA ILE A 114 -3.00 -3.39 -9.48
C ILE A 114 -3.49 -3.49 -10.92
N ARG A 115 -3.51 -2.38 -11.66
CA ARG A 115 -3.79 -2.35 -13.10
C ARG A 115 -2.85 -1.41 -13.85
N CYS A 116 -2.00 -1.97 -14.70
CA CYS A 116 -1.13 -1.22 -15.61
C CYS A 116 -1.95 -0.54 -16.73
N PRO A 117 -1.61 0.70 -17.13
CA PRO A 117 -2.19 1.34 -18.31
C PRO A 117 -1.62 0.73 -19.63
N PRO A 118 -2.27 0.97 -20.79
CA PRO A 118 -1.84 0.47 -22.10
C PRO A 118 -0.42 0.88 -22.52
N ASP A 119 0.05 2.01 -21.99
CA ASP A 119 1.36 2.63 -22.20
C ASP A 119 2.34 2.39 -21.04
N TYR A 120 2.06 1.43 -20.13
CA TYR A 120 3.02 1.04 -19.09
C TYR A 120 4.37 0.63 -19.71
N PRO A 121 5.52 1.11 -19.20
CA PRO A 121 5.74 1.76 -17.91
C PRO A 121 5.80 3.31 -17.99
N ILE A 122 5.31 3.94 -19.04
CA ILE A 122 5.36 5.41 -19.20
C ILE A 122 4.50 6.10 -18.12
N ARG A 123 3.26 5.63 -17.95
CA ARG A 123 2.38 6.04 -16.84
C ARG A 123 2.34 5.01 -15.72
N ALA A 124 2.07 5.49 -14.52
CA ALA A 124 1.92 4.68 -13.31
C ALA A 124 0.75 3.67 -13.46
N PRO A 125 0.85 2.49 -12.84
CA PRO A 125 -0.30 1.61 -12.67
C PRO A 125 -1.27 2.22 -11.64
N ARG A 126 -2.55 1.87 -11.74
CA ARG A 126 -3.51 2.13 -10.66
C ARG A 126 -3.43 1.03 -9.62
N CYS A 127 -3.61 1.39 -8.35
CA CYS A 127 -3.55 0.44 -7.24
C CYS A 127 -4.67 0.71 -6.23
N ARG A 128 -5.34 -0.34 -5.78
CA ARG A 128 -6.43 -0.29 -4.81
C ARG A 128 -6.27 -1.38 -3.76
N LEU A 129 -6.28 -0.98 -2.49
CA LEU A 129 -6.43 -1.89 -1.35
C LEU A 129 -7.84 -2.47 -1.37
N MET A 130 -7.94 -3.80 -1.39
CA MET A 130 -9.20 -4.54 -1.36
C MET A 130 -9.56 -4.93 0.09
N THR A 131 -8.57 -5.28 0.91
CA THR A 131 -8.71 -5.52 2.36
C THR A 131 -9.10 -4.24 3.11
N THR A 132 -10.39 -3.91 3.12
CA THR A 132 -10.96 -2.68 3.73
C THR A 132 -12.19 -2.94 4.60
N GLY A 133 -12.60 -4.20 4.74
CA GLY A 133 -13.83 -4.61 5.43
C GLY A 133 -15.07 -3.96 4.81
N ASN A 134 -15.32 -4.20 3.52
CA ASN A 134 -16.39 -3.56 2.75
C ASN A 134 -16.37 -2.02 2.82
N ASN A 135 -15.19 -1.44 2.67
CA ASN A 135 -14.90 -0.01 2.80
C ASN A 135 -15.17 0.60 4.20
N THR A 136 -15.16 -0.19 5.28
CA THR A 136 -15.35 0.35 6.64
C THR A 136 -14.06 0.90 7.25
N VAL A 137 -12.91 0.25 7.00
CA VAL A 137 -11.64 0.47 7.73
C VAL A 137 -10.64 1.34 6.96
N ARG A 138 -10.24 2.49 7.52
CA ARG A 138 -8.99 3.19 7.16
C ARG A 138 -7.84 2.50 7.92
N PHE A 139 -6.93 1.85 7.20
CA PHE A 139 -5.86 1.03 7.79
C PHE A 139 -4.59 1.81 8.13
N ASN A 140 -4.37 2.94 7.47
CA ASN A 140 -3.19 3.80 7.60
C ASN A 140 -3.60 5.20 7.13
N PRO A 141 -2.91 6.29 7.50
CA PRO A 141 -3.14 7.59 6.90
C PRO A 141 -3.14 7.56 5.37
N ASN A 142 -2.29 6.73 4.76
CA ASN A 142 -2.17 6.55 3.31
C ASN A 142 -2.99 5.36 2.73
N LEU A 143 -3.66 4.54 3.56
CA LEU A 143 -4.49 3.40 3.13
C LEU A 143 -5.95 3.64 3.52
N TYR A 144 -6.69 4.25 2.59
CA TYR A 144 -8.02 4.81 2.84
C TYR A 144 -9.10 3.74 2.87
N ARG A 145 -10.19 4.02 3.61
CA ARG A 145 -11.35 3.12 3.69
C ARG A 145 -11.97 2.79 2.34
N ASN A 146 -11.92 3.70 1.36
CA ASN A 146 -12.44 3.46 0.01
C ASN A 146 -11.49 2.63 -0.88
N GLY A 147 -10.37 2.14 -0.35
CA GLY A 147 -9.34 1.39 -1.07
C GLY A 147 -8.25 2.25 -1.72
N LYS A 148 -8.30 3.60 -1.64
CA LYS A 148 -7.25 4.45 -2.21
C LYS A 148 -5.93 4.25 -1.47
N VAL A 149 -4.87 4.01 -2.23
CA VAL A 149 -3.47 4.03 -1.78
C VAL A 149 -2.87 5.39 -2.11
N CYS A 150 -2.30 6.08 -1.13
CA CYS A 150 -1.61 7.36 -1.29
C CYS A 150 -0.08 7.16 -1.34
N LEU A 151 0.49 7.22 -2.55
CA LEU A 151 1.94 7.21 -2.81
C LEU A 151 2.26 8.23 -3.91
N SER A 152 3.42 8.87 -3.84
CA SER A 152 3.85 9.83 -4.86
C SER A 152 4.11 9.14 -6.22
N ILE A 153 4.66 7.92 -6.18
CA ILE A 153 4.82 7.06 -7.36
C ILE A 153 3.49 6.55 -7.96
N LEU A 154 2.35 6.83 -7.33
CA LEU A 154 1.01 6.61 -7.89
C LEU A 154 0.31 7.93 -8.30
N GLY A 155 0.96 9.07 -8.14
CA GLY A 155 0.36 10.40 -8.32
C GLY A 155 -0.71 10.74 -7.27
N THR A 156 -0.79 9.97 -6.18
CA THR A 156 -1.86 10.09 -5.17
C THR A 156 -1.40 10.76 -3.86
N TRP A 157 -0.13 11.16 -3.78
CA TRP A 157 0.50 11.85 -2.65
C TRP A 157 1.62 12.79 -3.14
N SER A 158 2.13 13.68 -2.27
CA SER A 158 3.30 14.51 -2.54
C SER A 158 4.61 13.73 -2.43
N GLY A 159 5.61 14.09 -3.24
CA GLY A 159 6.93 13.44 -3.28
C GLY A 159 7.39 13.12 -4.71
N PRO A 160 8.40 12.26 -4.90
CA PRO A 160 8.87 11.84 -6.22
C PRO A 160 7.79 11.10 -7.02
N SER A 161 7.48 11.60 -8.22
CA SER A 161 6.51 11.01 -9.14
C SER A 161 6.96 9.65 -9.70
N TRP A 162 6.04 8.94 -10.35
CA TRP A 162 6.37 7.75 -11.16
C TRP A 162 7.39 8.07 -12.24
N SER A 163 8.26 7.10 -12.54
CA SER A 163 9.12 7.10 -13.73
C SER A 163 9.22 5.69 -14.32
N PRO A 164 9.54 5.53 -15.62
CA PRO A 164 9.70 4.22 -16.27
C PRO A 164 10.75 3.29 -15.63
N ALA A 165 11.63 3.81 -14.78
CA ALA A 165 12.59 3.02 -14.01
C ALA A 165 11.95 2.27 -12.83
N GLN A 166 10.79 2.73 -12.36
CA GLN A 166 10.00 2.02 -11.35
C GLN A 166 9.39 0.73 -11.94
N CYS A 167 9.09 -0.22 -11.06
CA CYS A 167 8.59 -1.54 -11.43
C CYS A 167 7.48 -2.00 -10.46
N ILE A 168 6.83 -3.12 -10.78
CA ILE A 168 5.80 -3.69 -9.89
C ILE A 168 6.40 -4.05 -8.51
N SER A 169 7.64 -4.55 -8.48
CA SER A 169 8.34 -4.86 -7.22
C SER A 169 8.57 -3.61 -6.36
N SER A 170 9.09 -2.52 -6.93
CA SER A 170 9.35 -1.28 -6.18
C SER A 170 8.05 -0.60 -5.70
N LEU A 171 6.95 -0.74 -6.45
CA LEU A 171 5.63 -0.33 -5.99
C LEU A 171 5.16 -1.15 -4.77
N LEU A 172 5.26 -2.48 -4.81
CA LEU A 172 4.86 -3.33 -3.67
C LEU A 172 5.71 -3.07 -2.43
N ILE A 173 7.02 -2.89 -2.59
CA ILE A 173 7.94 -2.46 -1.53
C ILE A 173 7.49 -1.11 -0.96
N SER A 174 7.21 -0.13 -1.79
CA SER A 174 6.74 1.21 -1.36
C SER A 174 5.41 1.15 -0.59
N ILE A 175 4.51 0.22 -0.94
CA ILE A 175 3.25 -0.01 -0.21
C ILE A 175 3.53 -0.67 1.16
N GLN A 176 4.43 -1.66 1.23
CA GLN A 176 4.81 -2.28 2.50
C GLN A 176 5.52 -1.27 3.43
N SER A 177 6.32 -0.34 2.90
CA SER A 177 6.96 0.72 3.69
C SER A 177 5.98 1.69 4.37
N LEU A 178 4.72 1.78 3.91
CA LEU A 178 3.68 2.53 4.61
C LEU A 178 3.23 1.84 5.91
N MET A 179 3.35 0.50 5.97
CA MET A 179 2.96 -0.35 7.10
C MET A 179 4.04 -0.31 8.19
N SER A 180 4.34 0.88 8.70
CA SER A 180 5.41 1.14 9.67
C SER A 180 5.03 0.67 11.10
N GLU A 181 6.01 0.71 12.00
CA GLU A 181 5.83 0.43 13.43
C GLU A 181 4.85 1.41 14.11
N LYS A 182 4.78 2.66 13.61
CA LYS A 182 3.99 3.77 14.20
C LYS A 182 3.25 4.58 13.12
N PRO A 183 2.27 3.98 12.42
CA PRO A 183 1.60 4.55 11.25
C PRO A 183 0.84 5.87 11.51
N TYR A 184 0.62 6.28 12.75
CA TYR A 184 0.09 7.61 13.08
C TYR A 184 0.94 8.74 12.48
N HIS A 185 2.27 8.62 12.49
CA HIS A 185 3.18 9.65 11.98
C HIS A 185 3.22 9.74 10.44
N ASN A 186 2.44 8.91 9.73
CA ASN A 186 2.28 9.01 8.28
C ASN A 186 1.29 10.13 7.85
N GLU A 187 0.49 10.69 8.78
CA GLU A 187 -0.41 11.82 8.50
C GLU A 187 0.38 13.15 8.57
N PRO A 188 0.34 14.04 7.57
CA PRO A 188 1.16 15.26 7.54
C PRO A 188 0.86 16.21 8.71
N GLY A 189 1.88 16.66 9.44
CA GLY A 189 1.72 17.48 10.63
C GLY A 189 1.37 16.67 11.90
N PHE A 190 1.66 15.37 11.91
CA PHE A 190 1.54 14.46 13.06
C PHE A 190 2.86 13.69 13.31
N GLU A 191 3.99 14.24 12.85
CA GLU A 191 5.35 13.72 13.10
C GLU A 191 5.65 13.68 14.62
N HIS A 192 4.97 14.54 15.39
CA HIS A 192 4.90 14.51 16.84
C HIS A 192 3.45 14.20 17.28
N GLU A 193 3.27 13.49 18.39
CA GLU A 193 1.94 13.25 18.97
C GLU A 193 1.27 14.56 19.44
N ARG A 194 -0.02 14.74 19.14
CA ARG A 194 -0.81 15.88 19.64
C ARG A 194 -1.20 15.69 21.11
N THR A 195 -1.57 14.46 21.47
CA THR A 195 -1.75 14.00 22.85
C THR A 195 -0.81 12.83 23.09
N SER A 196 -0.11 12.80 24.22
CA SER A 196 0.80 11.69 24.52
C SER A 196 0.04 10.35 24.56
N GLY A 197 0.48 9.39 23.74
CA GLY A 197 -0.20 8.10 23.56
C GLY A 197 -1.18 8.03 22.39
N ASP A 198 -1.36 9.09 21.59
CA ASP A 198 -2.14 9.05 20.35
C ASP A 198 -1.66 7.94 19.40
N SER A 199 -0.34 7.84 19.17
CA SER A 199 0.29 6.88 18.26
C SER A 199 0.11 5.45 18.79
N LYS A 200 0.24 5.25 20.10
CA LYS A 200 -0.11 3.97 20.75
C LYS A 200 -1.59 3.63 20.57
N THR A 201 -2.49 4.58 20.79
CA THR A 201 -3.94 4.38 20.67
C THR A 201 -4.33 4.00 19.24
N TYR A 202 -3.72 4.65 18.24
CA TYR A 202 -3.88 4.29 16.84
C TYR A 202 -3.34 2.88 16.54
N ASN A 203 -2.15 2.52 17.05
CA ASN A 203 -1.58 1.17 16.90
C ASN A 203 -2.50 0.07 17.47
N GLU A 204 -3.13 0.31 18.62
CA GLU A 204 -4.06 -0.66 19.21
C GLU A 204 -5.33 -0.86 18.36
N ILE A 205 -5.84 0.22 17.76
CA ILE A 205 -6.96 0.20 16.80
C ILE A 205 -6.57 -0.56 15.52
N ILE A 206 -5.40 -0.25 14.94
CA ILE A 206 -4.94 -0.92 13.72
C ILE A 206 -4.64 -2.40 13.98
N LYS A 207 -4.00 -2.77 15.10
CA LYS A 207 -3.76 -4.18 15.47
C LYS A 207 -5.07 -4.97 15.61
N HIS A 208 -6.11 -4.37 16.20
CA HIS A 208 -7.44 -4.98 16.25
C HIS A 208 -8.03 -5.21 14.86
N GLU A 209 -8.06 -4.18 14.01
CA GLU A 209 -8.67 -4.26 12.68
C GLU A 209 -7.88 -5.16 11.72
N THR A 210 -6.55 -5.26 11.90
CA THR A 210 -5.69 -6.25 11.22
C THR A 210 -6.16 -7.67 11.51
N LEU A 211 -6.33 -8.07 12.77
CA LEU A 211 -6.82 -9.41 13.09
C LEU A 211 -8.31 -9.59 12.69
N ARG A 212 -9.14 -8.55 12.87
CA ARG A 212 -10.59 -8.61 12.60
C ARG A 212 -10.89 -8.76 11.10
N VAL A 213 -10.17 -8.04 10.24
CA VAL A 213 -10.42 -7.94 8.79
C VAL A 213 -9.32 -8.61 7.98
N ALA A 214 -8.07 -8.15 8.13
CA ALA A 214 -6.96 -8.60 7.29
C ALA A 214 -6.57 -10.06 7.56
N VAL A 215 -6.82 -10.59 8.75
CA VAL A 215 -6.74 -12.04 9.01
C VAL A 215 -8.12 -12.69 8.82
N CYS A 216 -9.09 -12.41 9.70
CA CYS A 216 -10.31 -13.23 9.75
C CYS A 216 -11.26 -13.05 8.55
N GLU A 217 -11.65 -11.83 8.14
CA GLU A 217 -12.58 -11.66 6.99
C GLU A 217 -11.97 -12.15 5.68
N MET A 218 -10.67 -11.93 5.48
CA MET A 218 -9.92 -12.40 4.30
C MET A 218 -9.86 -13.93 4.21
N LEU A 219 -9.74 -14.63 5.35
CA LEU A 219 -9.74 -16.09 5.39
C LEU A 219 -11.15 -16.70 5.34
N GLU A 220 -12.15 -16.05 5.94
CA GLU A 220 -13.54 -16.49 5.92
C GLU A 220 -14.20 -16.38 4.53
N ASN A 221 -13.81 -15.39 3.72
CA ASN A 221 -14.40 -15.18 2.39
C ASN A 221 -13.57 -15.84 1.26
N GLU A 222 -14.05 -16.96 0.73
CA GLU A 222 -13.39 -17.70 -0.37
C GLU A 222 -13.27 -16.92 -1.68
N SER A 223 -14.22 -16.03 -1.99
CA SER A 223 -14.24 -15.27 -3.26
C SER A 223 -13.50 -13.93 -3.17
N SER A 224 -12.91 -13.61 -2.01
CA SER A 224 -12.22 -12.33 -1.77
C SER A 224 -10.96 -12.14 -2.63
N CYS A 225 -10.26 -13.21 -2.98
CA CYS A 225 -8.94 -13.18 -3.63
C CYS A 225 -8.72 -14.42 -4.53
N PRO A 226 -7.79 -14.36 -5.50
CA PRO A 226 -7.43 -15.51 -6.33
C PRO A 226 -6.96 -16.70 -5.50
N LYS A 227 -7.30 -17.92 -5.95
CA LYS A 227 -7.02 -19.19 -5.27
C LYS A 227 -5.54 -19.36 -4.90
N GLN A 228 -4.62 -18.90 -5.75
CA GLN A 228 -3.18 -18.93 -5.53
C GLN A 228 -2.77 -18.09 -4.30
N LEU A 229 -3.36 -16.90 -4.13
CA LEU A 229 -3.10 -16.06 -2.97
C LEU A 229 -3.80 -16.61 -1.72
N ARG A 230 -5.01 -17.18 -1.86
CA ARG A 230 -5.72 -17.86 -0.76
C ARG A 230 -4.94 -19.07 -0.22
N GLU A 231 -4.27 -19.84 -1.08
CA GLU A 231 -3.39 -20.94 -0.67
C GLU A 231 -2.18 -20.45 0.14
N VAL A 232 -1.57 -19.33 -0.26
CA VAL A 232 -0.50 -18.68 0.53
C VAL A 232 -1.02 -18.18 1.88
N MET A 233 -2.18 -17.51 1.91
CA MET A 233 -2.81 -17.01 3.14
C MET A 233 -3.11 -18.14 4.13
N ILE A 234 -3.64 -19.27 3.66
CA ILE A 234 -3.93 -20.44 4.50
C ILE A 234 -2.64 -21.03 5.07
N LYS A 235 -1.52 -21.08 4.32
CA LYS A 235 -0.22 -21.50 4.87
C LYS A 235 0.25 -20.52 5.96
N GLN A 236 0.37 -19.23 5.62
CA GLN A 236 0.86 -18.19 6.52
C GLN A 236 0.00 -18.07 7.79
N PHE A 237 -1.30 -18.33 7.70
CA PHE A 237 -2.20 -18.36 8.85
C PHE A 237 -1.79 -19.37 9.92
N PHE A 238 -1.24 -20.54 9.54
CA PHE A 238 -0.68 -21.49 10.50
C PHE A 238 0.68 -21.01 11.05
N ASP A 239 1.53 -20.43 10.19
CA ASP A 239 2.84 -19.90 10.59
C ASP A 239 2.71 -18.77 11.65
N PHE A 240 1.64 -17.96 11.59
CA PHE A 240 1.31 -16.88 12.54
C PHE A 240 0.24 -17.25 13.60
N TYR A 241 -0.29 -18.48 13.63
CA TYR A 241 -1.51 -18.80 14.38
C TYR A 241 -1.42 -18.48 15.88
N ASP A 242 -0.33 -18.91 16.52
CA ASP A 242 -0.19 -18.78 17.97
C ASP A 242 -0.09 -17.30 18.38
N TYR A 243 0.67 -16.49 17.65
CA TYR A 243 0.74 -15.02 17.78
C TYR A 243 -0.66 -14.37 17.72
N TYR A 244 -1.47 -14.70 16.71
CA TYR A 244 -2.83 -14.14 16.60
C TYR A 244 -3.67 -14.46 17.85
N THR A 245 -3.52 -15.66 18.41
CA THR A 245 -4.27 -16.07 19.61
C THR A 245 -3.74 -15.43 20.88
N GLU A 246 -2.43 -15.26 21.02
CA GLU A 246 -1.78 -14.60 22.15
C GLU A 246 -2.20 -13.13 22.24
N VAL A 247 -2.08 -12.37 21.14
CA VAL A 247 -2.55 -10.97 21.06
C VAL A 247 -4.02 -10.83 21.46
N CYS A 248 -4.89 -11.77 21.05
CA CYS A 248 -6.30 -11.77 21.44
C CYS A 248 -6.54 -12.12 22.92
N ILE A 249 -5.68 -12.93 23.55
CA ILE A 249 -5.77 -13.29 24.96
C ILE A 249 -5.31 -12.10 25.83
N GLU A 250 -4.16 -11.51 25.52
CA GLU A 250 -3.62 -10.33 26.22
C GLU A 250 -4.60 -9.15 26.20
N ASN A 251 -5.20 -8.87 25.03
CA ASN A 251 -6.08 -7.73 24.84
C ASN A 251 -7.56 -8.05 25.14
N SER A 252 -7.90 -9.25 25.64
CA SER A 252 -9.28 -9.63 25.99
C SER A 252 -9.95 -8.72 27.02
N SER A 253 -9.16 -8.06 27.87
CA SER A 253 -9.63 -7.02 28.81
C SER A 253 -10.21 -5.77 28.14
N LYS A 254 -10.00 -5.60 26.83
CA LYS A 254 -10.51 -4.47 26.02
C LYS A 254 -11.87 -4.76 25.39
N ASP A 255 -12.39 -5.99 25.44
CA ASP A 255 -13.67 -6.33 24.82
C ASP A 255 -14.81 -5.39 25.24
N GLY A 256 -15.54 -4.85 24.25
CA GLY A 256 -16.61 -3.86 24.44
C GLY A 256 -16.15 -2.42 24.70
N GLN A 257 -14.85 -2.18 24.94
CA GLN A 257 -14.33 -0.82 25.03
C GLN A 257 -14.36 -0.14 23.65
N LYS A 258 -14.75 1.13 23.60
CA LYS A 258 -14.87 1.88 22.34
C LYS A 258 -13.51 2.30 21.81
N MET A 259 -13.22 1.93 20.56
CA MET A 259 -12.07 2.45 19.83
C MET A 259 -12.20 3.97 19.64
N THR A 260 -11.23 4.73 20.17
CA THR A 260 -11.19 6.19 20.10
C THR A 260 -10.01 6.60 19.23
N ASP A 261 -10.28 6.83 17.95
CA ASP A 261 -9.25 7.17 16.96
C ASP A 261 -8.78 8.63 17.14
N PRO A 262 -7.46 8.89 17.25
CA PRO A 262 -6.94 10.25 17.46
C PRO A 262 -7.15 11.18 16.24
N PHE A 263 -7.42 10.63 15.05
CA PHE A 263 -7.84 11.41 13.88
C PHE A 263 -9.35 11.72 13.87
N GLY A 264 -10.10 11.25 14.87
CA GLY A 264 -11.55 11.46 14.99
C GLY A 264 -12.40 10.49 14.16
N ASP A 265 -11.77 9.51 13.51
CA ASP A 265 -12.44 8.51 12.67
C ASP A 265 -13.43 7.65 13.48
N ARG A 266 -14.63 7.39 12.93
CA ARG A 266 -15.68 6.65 13.64
C ARG A 266 -15.44 5.14 13.61
N ARG A 267 -14.66 4.65 14.58
CA ARG A 267 -14.42 3.23 14.84
C ARG A 267 -15.53 2.58 15.71
N GLY A 268 -15.50 1.25 15.78
CA GLY A 268 -16.40 0.43 16.61
C GLY A 268 -15.92 0.23 18.05
N GLN A 269 -16.10 -0.99 18.56
CA GLN A 269 -15.56 -1.46 19.84
C GLN A 269 -14.51 -2.54 19.58
N PHE A 270 -13.61 -2.77 20.55
CA PHE A 270 -12.73 -3.94 20.51
C PHE A 270 -13.53 -5.22 20.79
N GLU A 271 -13.20 -6.30 20.08
CA GLU A 271 -13.86 -7.60 20.10
C GLU A 271 -12.84 -8.76 20.00
N TYR A 272 -11.71 -8.67 20.72
CA TYR A 272 -10.68 -9.72 20.71
C TYR A 272 -11.23 -11.10 21.11
N GLY A 273 -12.20 -11.17 22.03
CA GLY A 273 -12.92 -12.41 22.37
C GLY A 273 -13.90 -12.91 21.30
N ASN A 274 -14.21 -12.12 20.27
CA ASN A 274 -14.90 -12.56 19.04
C ASN A 274 -13.87 -13.06 18.00
N ILE A 275 -12.81 -12.28 17.78
CA ILE A 275 -11.69 -12.61 16.88
C ILE A 275 -11.08 -13.97 17.27
N LEU A 276 -10.82 -14.21 18.56
CA LEU A 276 -10.27 -15.49 19.05
C LEU A 276 -11.18 -16.70 18.74
N LYS A 277 -12.50 -16.52 18.66
CA LYS A 277 -13.44 -17.58 18.26
C LYS A 277 -13.37 -17.83 16.75
N ARG A 278 -13.26 -16.78 15.94
CA ARG A 278 -13.10 -16.84 14.47
C ARG A 278 -11.78 -17.52 14.09
N LEU A 279 -10.67 -17.12 14.70
CA LEU A 279 -9.35 -17.76 14.53
C LEU A 279 -9.42 -19.27 14.84
N LYS A 280 -10.01 -19.66 15.98
CA LYS A 280 -10.16 -21.08 16.37
C LYS A 280 -11.03 -21.86 15.38
N LYS A 281 -12.15 -21.29 14.90
CA LYS A 281 -12.98 -21.89 13.84
C LYS A 281 -12.17 -22.11 12.56
N LEU A 282 -11.47 -21.08 12.08
CA LEU A 282 -10.66 -21.15 10.85
C LEU A 282 -9.60 -22.25 10.92
N LYS A 283 -8.91 -22.39 12.07
CA LYS A 283 -7.93 -23.48 12.27
C LYS A 283 -8.58 -24.85 12.14
N THR A 284 -9.68 -25.12 12.86
CA THR A 284 -10.38 -26.41 12.77
C THR A 284 -10.92 -26.68 11.35
N GLU A 285 -11.35 -25.65 10.63
CA GLU A 285 -11.86 -25.74 9.26
C GLU A 285 -10.74 -26.10 8.27
N PHE A 286 -9.60 -25.41 8.32
CA PHE A 286 -8.45 -25.70 7.46
C PHE A 286 -7.75 -27.03 7.79
N GLU A 287 -7.62 -27.39 9.07
CA GLU A 287 -7.13 -28.72 9.49
C GLU A 287 -8.03 -29.84 8.96
N SER A 288 -9.35 -29.65 8.98
CA SER A 288 -10.32 -30.62 8.43
C SER A 288 -10.15 -30.78 6.91
N LEU A 289 -9.98 -29.67 6.17
CA LEU A 289 -9.75 -29.69 4.72
C LEU A 289 -8.43 -30.36 4.33
N GLN A 290 -7.34 -30.11 5.07
CA GLN A 290 -6.05 -30.78 4.85
C GLN A 290 -6.15 -32.29 5.10
N ASN A 291 -6.81 -32.71 6.17
CA ASN A 291 -7.02 -34.13 6.48
C ASN A 291 -7.88 -34.84 5.42
N LEU A 292 -8.93 -34.20 4.91
CA LEU A 292 -9.71 -34.70 3.78
C LEU A 292 -8.85 -34.87 2.51
N HIS A 293 -7.94 -33.94 2.24
CA HIS A 293 -7.05 -34.05 1.08
C HIS A 293 -6.08 -35.24 1.23
N ASN A 294 -5.48 -35.41 2.40
CA ASN A 294 -4.55 -36.51 2.71
C ASN A 294 -5.22 -37.90 2.66
N ASN A 295 -6.46 -38.01 3.14
CA ASN A 295 -7.22 -39.26 3.12
C ASN A 295 -7.64 -39.65 1.68
N ASN A 296 -7.96 -38.67 0.84
CA ASN A 296 -8.25 -38.92 -0.57
C ASN A 296 -6.99 -39.30 -1.37
N ALA A 297 -5.87 -38.61 -1.13
CA ALA A 297 -4.59 -38.89 -1.78
C ALA A 297 -4.03 -40.29 -1.42
N SER A 298 -4.18 -40.73 -0.17
CA SER A 298 -3.82 -42.09 0.24
C SER A 298 -4.75 -43.16 -0.36
N SER A 299 -6.07 -42.89 -0.40
CA SER A 299 -7.05 -43.79 -1.02
C SER A 299 -6.85 -43.98 -2.53
N SER A 300 -6.44 -42.93 -3.26
CA SER A 300 -6.14 -43.00 -4.69
C SER A 300 -4.87 -43.79 -5.05
N ARG A 301 -4.04 -44.16 -4.07
CA ARG A 301 -2.67 -44.63 -4.30
C ARG A 301 -2.54 -46.13 -4.63
N SER A 302 -3.66 -46.84 -4.78
CA SER A 302 -3.72 -48.27 -5.12
C SER A 302 -3.95 -48.55 -6.61
N SER A 303 -4.19 -47.55 -7.46
CA SER A 303 -4.50 -47.75 -8.88
C SER A 303 -3.90 -46.68 -9.79
N THR A 304 -3.10 -47.12 -10.76
CA THR A 304 -2.57 -46.37 -11.93
C THR A 304 -1.67 -45.16 -11.67
N SER A 305 -0.60 -45.05 -12.48
CA SER A 305 0.34 -43.94 -12.48
C SER A 305 0.04 -42.94 -13.62
N SER A 306 -0.32 -41.70 -13.31
CA SER A 306 0.01 -40.54 -14.16
C SER A 306 -0.34 -39.20 -13.50
N ILE A 307 0.65 -38.30 -13.45
CA ILE A 307 0.55 -36.82 -13.49
C ILE A 307 -0.30 -36.14 -12.39
N SER A 308 0.37 -35.38 -11.52
CA SER A 308 -0.29 -34.58 -10.47
C SER A 308 -0.92 -33.32 -11.04
N LYS A 309 -2.09 -32.92 -10.50
CA LYS A 309 -2.81 -31.69 -10.92
C LYS A 309 -2.01 -30.40 -10.68
N HIS A 310 -0.97 -30.40 -9.84
CA HIS A 310 -0.05 -29.26 -9.76
C HIS A 310 0.66 -28.96 -11.09
N GLN A 311 0.91 -29.97 -11.94
CA GLN A 311 1.64 -29.79 -13.20
C GLN A 311 0.85 -28.98 -14.26
N GLN A 312 -0.46 -28.76 -14.09
CA GLN A 312 -1.27 -27.96 -15.02
C GLN A 312 -1.21 -26.45 -14.73
N ILE A 313 -1.12 -26.04 -13.46
CA ILE A 313 -0.94 -24.61 -13.10
C ILE A 313 0.50 -24.18 -13.47
N ASP A 314 1.45 -25.06 -13.15
CA ASP A 314 2.86 -25.02 -13.52
C ASP A 314 3.10 -25.07 -15.04
N ALA A 315 2.08 -25.32 -15.87
CA ALA A 315 2.18 -25.21 -17.33
C ALA A 315 2.05 -23.76 -17.83
N ARG A 316 1.05 -23.00 -17.36
CA ARG A 316 0.84 -21.60 -17.82
C ARG A 316 1.75 -20.59 -17.14
N THR A 317 2.21 -20.87 -15.91
CA THR A 317 3.36 -20.15 -15.35
C THR A 317 4.62 -20.42 -16.18
N ARG A 318 4.83 -21.65 -16.67
CA ARG A 318 5.90 -21.92 -17.66
C ARG A 318 5.69 -21.23 -19.00
N GLU A 319 4.47 -21.10 -19.52
CA GLU A 319 4.23 -20.31 -20.74
C GLU A 319 4.68 -18.85 -20.54
N ILE A 320 4.31 -18.22 -19.42
CA ILE A 320 4.78 -16.86 -19.08
C ILE A 320 6.30 -16.79 -18.89
N MET A 321 6.92 -17.80 -18.25
CA MET A 321 8.38 -17.89 -18.11
C MET A 321 9.12 -18.10 -19.43
N ASN A 322 8.57 -18.94 -20.32
CA ASN A 322 9.14 -19.23 -21.63
C ASN A 322 9.03 -18.01 -22.56
N ASP A 323 7.87 -17.35 -22.57
CA ASP A 323 7.65 -16.08 -23.26
C ASP A 323 8.62 -14.99 -22.76
N ALA A 324 8.86 -14.92 -21.45
CA ALA A 324 9.79 -13.95 -20.86
C ALA A 324 11.26 -14.28 -21.18
N ALA A 325 11.63 -15.57 -21.23
CA ALA A 325 12.96 -16.04 -21.59
C ALA A 325 13.26 -15.93 -23.10
N ALA A 326 12.23 -15.81 -23.95
CA ALA A 326 12.36 -15.57 -25.38
C ALA A 326 12.55 -14.09 -25.76
N ILE A 327 12.50 -13.17 -24.79
CA ILE A 327 12.78 -11.74 -25.00
C ILE A 327 14.27 -11.49 -24.77
N ASP A 328 14.99 -11.15 -25.83
CA ASP A 328 16.40 -10.78 -25.78
C ASP A 328 16.64 -9.65 -24.75
N PRO A 329 17.59 -9.81 -23.80
CA PRO A 329 17.91 -8.77 -22.83
C PRO A 329 18.56 -7.52 -23.45
N ASN A 330 19.06 -7.57 -24.70
CA ASN A 330 19.79 -6.48 -25.33
C ASN A 330 19.46 -6.36 -26.84
N PRO A 331 18.40 -5.62 -27.23
CA PRO A 331 18.04 -5.45 -28.63
C PRO A 331 19.17 -4.73 -29.39
N THR A 332 19.79 -5.43 -30.34
CA THR A 332 20.85 -4.85 -31.18
C THR A 332 20.31 -3.67 -31.99
N LEU A 333 20.92 -2.49 -31.78
CA LEU A 333 20.65 -1.29 -32.57
C LEU A 333 21.17 -1.45 -34.01
N THR A 334 20.33 -2.02 -34.86
CA THR A 334 20.57 -2.14 -36.31
C THR A 334 19.34 -1.63 -37.07
N ASP A 335 19.16 -0.31 -37.06
CA ASP A 335 18.75 0.52 -38.20
C ASP A 335 18.58 1.98 -37.73
N ALA A 336 19.71 2.69 -37.67
CA ALA A 336 19.79 4.12 -37.36
C ALA A 336 20.57 4.85 -38.48
N SER A 337 20.17 4.62 -39.73
CA SER A 337 20.72 5.28 -40.91
C SER A 337 19.61 6.04 -41.64
N ASN A 338 19.34 7.28 -41.21
CA ASN A 338 18.69 8.39 -41.92
C ASN A 338 18.31 9.48 -40.92
N LEU A 339 19.29 10.23 -40.41
CA LEU A 339 19.06 11.50 -39.68
C LEU A 339 20.29 12.43 -39.69
N ASP A 340 21.09 12.36 -40.75
CA ASP A 340 22.07 13.39 -41.10
C ASP A 340 21.40 14.40 -42.03
N ASP A 341 20.74 15.43 -41.47
CA ASP A 341 20.42 16.68 -42.16
C ASP A 341 19.83 17.71 -41.18
N ILE A 342 20.12 19.00 -41.41
CA ILE A 342 19.61 20.18 -40.67
C ILE A 342 20.08 20.30 -39.20
N PHE A 343 21.27 20.89 -39.00
CA PHE A 343 21.39 22.24 -38.41
C PHE A 343 22.83 22.78 -38.48
N ASP A 344 23.27 23.18 -39.68
CA ASP A 344 24.35 24.16 -39.81
C ASP A 344 23.75 25.56 -39.67
N HIS A 345 24.30 26.36 -38.75
CA HIS A 345 24.66 27.76 -39.04
C HIS A 345 25.67 28.27 -38.01
N GLU A 346 26.79 28.78 -38.52
CA GLU A 346 27.89 29.43 -37.79
C GLU A 346 27.50 30.85 -37.35
N ASP A 347 28.19 31.39 -36.33
CA ASP A 347 28.30 32.84 -36.06
C ASP A 347 29.50 33.10 -35.12
N ASP A 348 30.27 34.15 -35.39
CA ASP A 348 31.68 34.31 -34.92
C ASP A 348 31.94 35.67 -34.20
N ASP A 349 33.09 35.97 -33.57
CA ASP A 349 34.36 35.24 -33.43
C ASP A 349 34.96 35.34 -31.99
N PRO A 350 35.64 36.42 -31.52
CA PRO A 350 36.91 36.19 -30.82
C PRO A 350 37.20 36.90 -29.48
N ASP A 351 38.17 36.29 -28.78
CA ASP A 351 39.31 36.88 -28.04
C ASP A 351 39.10 37.77 -26.80
N SER A 352 39.64 37.29 -25.67
CA SER A 352 40.60 38.08 -24.87
C SER A 352 41.58 37.17 -24.09
N SER A 353 42.80 37.06 -24.59
CA SER A 353 44.08 36.70 -23.94
C SER A 353 44.18 36.59 -22.40
N MET A 354 44.92 35.57 -21.93
CA MET A 354 46.12 35.60 -21.02
C MET A 354 46.07 36.47 -19.74
N ASP A 355 46.57 36.01 -18.58
CA ASP A 355 47.99 35.76 -18.29
C ASP A 355 48.22 34.64 -17.24
N ASP A 356 49.43 34.09 -17.25
CA ASP A 356 49.99 33.16 -16.25
C ASP A 356 50.64 33.91 -15.07
N ASP A 357 50.89 33.22 -13.94
CA ASP A 357 52.17 33.26 -13.20
C ASP A 357 52.16 32.26 -12.01
N ASP A 358 53.34 31.72 -11.69
CA ASP A 358 53.57 30.69 -10.66
C ASP A 358 53.79 31.28 -9.23
N ASP A 359 53.76 30.43 -8.20
CA ASP A 359 54.91 30.25 -7.28
C ASP A 359 54.70 29.10 -6.27
N ASP A 360 55.76 28.32 -6.02
CA ASP A 360 55.84 27.24 -5.01
C ASP A 360 56.33 27.76 -3.64
N GLU A 361 55.94 27.11 -2.53
CA GLU A 361 56.90 26.42 -1.62
C GLU A 361 56.22 25.65 -0.45
N ASP A 362 56.94 24.63 0.04
CA ASP A 362 56.62 23.82 1.23
C ASP A 362 56.90 24.54 2.57
N ILE A 363 56.43 23.98 3.71
CA ILE A 363 57.25 23.51 4.86
C ILE A 363 56.44 23.36 6.19
N LEU A 364 56.35 22.10 6.64
CA LEU A 364 56.35 21.53 8.01
C LEU A 364 55.69 22.23 9.24
N ASN A 365 54.85 21.43 9.92
CA ASN A 365 54.74 21.20 11.38
C ASN A 365 54.78 22.38 12.38
N ASN A 366 53.73 22.45 13.22
CA ASN A 366 53.92 22.15 14.65
C ASN A 366 52.64 21.70 15.38
N GLU A 367 52.78 20.93 16.45
CA GLU A 367 51.72 20.59 17.41
C GLU A 367 51.71 21.60 18.57
N GLN A 368 50.54 21.87 19.19
CA GLN A 368 50.50 22.11 20.65
C GLN A 368 49.10 21.94 21.27
N GLU A 369 49.08 21.32 22.45
CA GLU A 369 47.91 21.19 23.32
C GLU A 369 47.47 22.54 23.93
N ILE A 370 46.17 22.71 24.18
CA ILE A 370 45.68 23.63 25.22
C ILE A 370 44.66 22.89 26.11
N THR A 371 44.80 23.06 27.42
CA THR A 371 44.19 22.23 28.46
C THR A 371 42.84 22.75 28.99
N VAL A 372 42.09 21.85 29.63
CA VAL A 372 40.82 22.14 30.31
C VAL A 372 41.09 22.50 31.79
N PRO A 373 40.51 23.59 32.33
CA PRO A 373 40.47 23.82 33.77
C PRO A 373 39.27 23.10 34.42
N VAL A 374 39.53 22.38 35.51
CA VAL A 374 38.49 21.82 36.40
C VAL A 374 38.41 22.70 37.65
N ASP A 375 37.20 22.94 38.15
CA ASP A 375 36.95 23.68 39.40
C ASP A 375 36.55 22.71 40.52
N GLU A 376 37.40 22.56 41.54
CA GLU A 376 37.15 21.76 42.74
C GLU A 376 37.29 22.57 44.03
N SER A 377 36.17 22.74 44.72
CA SER A 377 36.13 22.92 46.18
C SER A 377 34.82 22.31 46.70
N THR A 378 34.75 21.61 47.84
CA THR A 378 35.70 21.48 48.96
C THR A 378 35.75 20.03 49.48
N ILE A 379 36.93 19.54 49.89
CA ILE A 379 37.13 18.23 50.54
C ILE A 379 37.24 18.38 52.06
N GLN A 380 36.45 17.62 52.83
CA GLN A 380 36.67 17.21 54.25
C GLN A 380 35.53 16.28 54.71
N THR A 381 35.68 15.18 55.48
CA THR A 381 36.88 14.51 56.06
C THR A 381 36.56 13.02 56.40
N THR A 382 37.58 12.15 56.52
CA THR A 382 37.59 10.84 57.27
C THR A 382 36.49 9.78 56.97
N LYS A 383 36.82 8.62 56.36
CA LYS A 383 37.51 7.41 56.91
C LYS A 383 36.67 6.47 57.80
N GLN A 384 36.56 5.20 57.36
CA GLN A 384 36.50 3.95 58.14
C GLN A 384 35.25 3.70 59.05
N SER A 385 34.82 2.47 59.37
CA SER A 385 34.99 1.14 58.72
C SER A 385 34.18 0.04 59.44
N LYS A 386 33.61 -0.92 58.68
CA LYS A 386 33.40 -2.35 59.03
C LYS A 386 32.46 -2.75 60.20
N GLU A 387 32.00 -4.01 60.12
CA GLU A 387 31.38 -4.89 61.14
C GLU A 387 30.20 -4.32 61.99
N GLU A 388 29.00 -4.89 61.94
CA GLU A 388 28.57 -6.13 62.64
C GLU A 388 28.78 -6.12 64.17
N THR A 389 27.71 -5.92 64.94
CA THR A 389 27.12 -6.91 65.90
C THR A 389 25.89 -6.28 66.59
N ALA A 390 24.91 -7.09 66.97
CA ALA A 390 23.67 -6.64 67.60
C ALA A 390 23.76 -6.46 69.13
N ILE A 391 22.86 -5.61 69.66
CA ILE A 391 22.16 -5.79 70.95
C ILE A 391 20.69 -5.51 70.68
#